data_AF-A0A1F8KQ13-F1
#
_entry.id   AF-A0A1F8KQ13-F1
#
_cell.length_a   1.000
_cell.length_b   1.000
_cell.length_c   1.000
_cell.angle_alpha   90.00
_cell.angle_beta   90.00
_cell.angle_gamma   90.00
#
_symmetry.space_group_name_H-M   'P 1'
#
loop_
_entity.id
_entity.type
_entity.pdbx_description
1 polymer ?
#
loop_
_entity_poly.entity_id
_entity_poly.type
_entity_poly.pdbx_seq_one_letter_code
_entity_poly.pdbx_strand_id
1 'polypeptide(L)'
;MIIAPGSIIKGPRWLEPIKVDLVEDHGEYVRIVGATVNTRTHIDQMLPISELDQVMGGEIKPLFSARSVATFQLPARMGSKF
;
A
#
# COMPACT_ATOMS: atom_id res chain seq x y z
N MET A 1 -0.38 -10.37 -14.20
CA MET A 1 -0.24 -8.90 -14.34
C MET A 1 -0.04 -8.33 -12.95
N ILE A 2 0.89 -7.40 -12.73
CA ILE A 2 1.26 -6.90 -11.39
C ILE A 2 0.57 -5.54 -11.17
N ILE A 3 -0.12 -5.34 -10.03
CA ILE A 3 -0.57 -3.99 -9.64
C ILE A 3 0.63 -3.24 -9.07
N ALA A 4 0.97 -2.14 -9.72
CA ALA A 4 1.96 -1.19 -9.24
C ALA A 4 1.35 0.21 -9.15
N PRO A 5 1.92 1.12 -8.34
CA PRO A 5 1.63 2.55 -8.43
C PRO A 5 1.65 3.02 -9.89
N GLY A 6 0.63 3.77 -10.29
CA GLY A 6 0.36 4.20 -11.67
C GLY A 6 -0.53 3.26 -12.48
N SER A 7 -0.82 2.05 -11.98
CA SER A 7 -1.72 1.11 -12.66
C SER A 7 -3.18 1.57 -12.57
N ILE A 8 -3.96 1.27 -13.60
CA ILE A 8 -5.41 1.52 -13.60
C ILE A 8 -6.12 0.22 -13.28
N ILE A 9 -6.84 0.20 -12.16
CA ILE A 9 -7.64 -0.95 -11.70
C ILE A 9 -9.13 -0.68 -11.91
N LYS A 10 -9.88 -1.76 -12.13
CA LYS A 10 -11.35 -1.75 -12.24
C LYS A 10 -11.90 -2.88 -11.40
N GLY A 11 -13.02 -2.64 -10.73
CA GLY A 11 -13.65 -3.66 -9.90
C GLY A 11 -15.10 -3.31 -9.63
N PRO A 12 -15.93 -4.29 -9.22
CA PRO A 12 -17.34 -4.08 -8.93
C PRO A 12 -17.59 -3.05 -7.82
N ARG A 13 -16.59 -2.82 -6.98
CA ARG A 13 -16.62 -1.83 -5.89
C ARG A 13 -16.57 -0.38 -6.38
N TRP A 14 -16.18 -0.14 -7.64
CA TRP A 14 -16.04 1.19 -8.20
C TRP A 14 -16.74 1.29 -9.56
N LEU A 15 -17.63 2.28 -9.69
CA LEU A 15 -18.30 2.60 -10.95
C LEU A 15 -17.31 3.12 -12.00
N GLU A 16 -16.19 3.67 -11.55
CA GLU A 16 -15.14 4.23 -12.40
C GLU A 16 -13.80 3.52 -12.19
N PRO A 17 -12.96 3.42 -13.24
CA PRO A 17 -11.57 3.00 -13.08
C PRO A 17 -10.82 3.93 -12.15
N ILE A 18 -9.93 3.34 -11.34
CA ILE A 18 -9.08 4.06 -10.40
C ILE A 18 -7.64 3.92 -10.83
N LYS A 19 -6.93 5.04 -10.84
CA LYS A 19 -5.48 5.05 -10.92
C LYS A 19 -4.94 4.86 -9.51
N VAL A 20 -4.18 3.79 -9.32
CA VAL A 20 -3.53 3.46 -8.05
C VAL A 20 -2.34 4.39 -7.85
N ASP A 21 -2.29 5.06 -6.72
CA ASP A 21 -1.15 5.89 -6.34
C ASP A 21 -0.27 5.18 -5.30
N LEU A 22 -0.88 4.40 -4.41
CA LEU A 22 -0.18 3.60 -3.39
C LEU A 22 -0.94 2.29 -3.11
N VAL A 23 -0.17 1.25 -2.83
CA VAL A 23 -0.67 -0.03 -2.32
C VAL A 23 0.12 -0.37 -1.06
N GLU A 24 -0.58 -0.55 0.06
CA GLU A 24 0.01 -1.03 1.31
C GLU A 24 -0.57 -2.40 1.64
N ASP A 25 0.29 -3.34 1.99
CA ASP A 25 -0.08 -4.70 2.38
C ASP A 25 0.01 -4.82 3.91
N HIS A 26 -1.09 -5.26 4.53
CA HIS A 26 -1.22 -5.51 5.96
C HIS A 26 -1.44 -7.01 6.29
N GLY A 27 -1.14 -7.91 5.37
CA GLY A 27 -1.22 -9.36 5.53
C GLY A 27 -2.61 -9.92 5.21
N GLU A 28 -3.65 -9.53 5.95
CA GLU A 28 -5.03 -9.95 5.66
C GLU A 28 -5.81 -8.92 4.83
N TYR A 29 -5.35 -7.67 4.88
CA TYR A 29 -5.96 -6.53 4.20
C TYR A 29 -4.90 -5.81 3.38
N VAL A 30 -5.35 -5.19 2.29
CA VAL A 30 -4.56 -4.31 1.46
C VAL A 30 -5.25 -2.97 1.43
N ARG A 31 -4.50 -1.91 1.72
CA ARG A 31 -4.97 -0.55 1.52
C ARG A 31 -4.58 -0.10 0.12
N ILE A 32 -5.59 0.29 -0.65
CA ILE A 32 -5.40 0.90 -1.96
C ILE A 32 -5.72 2.38 -1.83
N VAL A 33 -4.74 3.21 -2.18
CA VAL A 33 -4.90 4.65 -2.29
C VAL A 33 -4.74 5.04 -3.74
N GLY A 34 -5.63 5.90 -4.23
CA GLY A 34 -5.61 6.35 -5.61
C GLY A 34 -6.63 7.43 -5.90
N ALA A 35 -6.91 7.64 -7.18
CA ALA A 35 -7.97 8.53 -7.61
C ALA A 35 -8.72 7.96 -8.82
N THR A 36 -10.03 8.23 -8.90
CA THR A 36 -10.83 7.88 -10.08
C THR A 36 -10.31 8.62 -11.31
N VAL A 37 -10.30 7.95 -12.46
CA VAL A 37 -9.69 8.50 -13.68
C VAL A 37 -10.45 9.73 -14.21
N ASN A 38 -11.80 9.70 -14.20
CA ASN A 38 -12.57 10.81 -14.78
C ASN A 38 -12.93 11.86 -13.74
N THR A 39 -13.49 11.45 -12.60
CA THR A 39 -13.91 12.39 -11.55
C THR A 39 -12.75 12.92 -10.70
N ARG A 40 -11.56 12.29 -10.76
CA ARG A 40 -10.38 12.63 -9.94
C ARG A 40 -10.67 12.65 -8.44
N THR A 41 -11.63 11.84 -8.03
CA THR A 41 -12.02 11.67 -6.64
C THR A 41 -10.98 10.80 -5.95
N HIS A 42 -10.45 11.28 -4.83
CA HIS A 42 -9.52 10.53 -4.01
C HIS A 42 -10.21 9.31 -3.39
N ILE A 43 -9.55 8.17 -3.46
CA ILE A 43 -10.00 6.90 -2.90
C ILE A 43 -8.93 6.40 -1.94
N ASP A 44 -9.36 6.09 -0.73
CA ASP A 44 -8.58 5.41 0.29
C ASP A 44 -9.45 4.27 0.84
N GLN A 45 -9.19 3.06 0.37
CA GLN A 45 -9.99 1.90 0.75
C GLN A 45 -9.11 0.74 1.19
N MET A 46 -9.46 0.17 2.34
CA MET A 46 -8.96 -1.12 2.80
C MET A 46 -9.82 -2.24 2.24
N LEU A 47 -9.17 -3.18 1.59
CA LEU A 47 -9.80 -4.34 0.96
C LEU A 47 -9.17 -5.62 1.52
N PRO A 48 -9.95 -6.62 1.90
CA PRO A 48 -9.39 -7.92 2.24
C PRO A 48 -8.78 -8.56 0.99
N ILE A 49 -7.69 -9.32 1.16
CA ILE A 49 -7.02 -10.00 0.04
C ILE A 49 -7.98 -10.92 -0.73
N SER A 50 -8.94 -11.53 -0.04
CA SER A 50 -9.96 -12.39 -0.65
C SER A 50 -10.87 -11.65 -1.64
N GLU A 51 -11.08 -10.34 -1.47
CA GLU A 51 -11.85 -9.52 -2.42
C GLU A 51 -11.00 -8.98 -3.57
N LEU A 52 -9.68 -8.94 -3.38
CA LEU A 52 -8.73 -8.50 -4.40
C LEU A 52 -8.82 -9.37 -5.66
N ASP A 53 -9.11 -10.66 -5.49
CA ASP A 53 -9.35 -11.62 -6.58
C ASP A 53 -10.55 -11.21 -7.46
N GLN A 54 -11.55 -10.52 -6.89
CA GLN A 54 -12.71 -10.02 -7.62
C GLN A 54 -12.44 -8.69 -8.35
N VAL A 55 -11.31 -8.04 -8.05
CA VAL A 55 -10.88 -6.84 -8.75
C VAL A 55 -10.17 -7.28 -10.03
N MET A 56 -10.79 -7.00 -11.19
CA MET A 56 -10.18 -7.21 -12.49
C MET A 56 -9.02 -6.22 -12.69
N GLY A 57 -7.86 -6.60 -12.19
CA GLY A 57 -6.64 -5.83 -12.36
C GLY A 57 -5.54 -6.29 -11.43
N GLY A 58 -4.89 -7.42 -11.77
CA GLY A 58 -3.52 -7.76 -11.36
C GLY A 58 -3.30 -8.35 -9.95
N GLU A 59 -2.39 -9.32 -9.85
CA GLU A 59 -1.79 -9.74 -8.59
C GLU A 59 -1.05 -8.55 -7.96
N ILE A 60 -1.26 -8.31 -6.68
CA ILE A 60 -0.44 -7.37 -5.94
C ILE A 60 0.86 -8.05 -5.58
N LYS A 61 1.97 -7.51 -6.07
CA LYS A 61 3.27 -7.78 -5.47
C LYS A 61 3.48 -6.73 -4.38
N PRO A 62 3.41 -7.09 -3.08
CA PRO A 62 3.79 -6.17 -2.04
C PRO A 62 5.26 -5.80 -2.23
N LEU A 63 5.50 -4.55 -2.63
CA LEU A 63 6.85 -3.98 -2.65
C LEU A 63 7.22 -3.44 -1.25
N PHE A 64 6.72 -4.06 -0.18
CA PHE A 64 7.11 -3.71 1.17
C PHE A 64 8.25 -4.61 1.61
N SER A 65 9.47 -4.28 1.16
CA SER A 65 10.66 -4.66 1.90
C SER A 65 10.69 -3.81 3.15
N ALA A 66 10.02 -4.31 4.20
CA ALA A 66 10.22 -3.85 5.55
C ALA A 66 11.69 -4.12 5.93
N ARG A 67 12.59 -3.20 5.60
CA ARG A 67 13.69 -2.95 6.52
C ARG A 67 13.13 -2.10 7.63
N SER A 68 12.49 -2.78 8.58
CA SER A 68 12.37 -2.31 9.95
C SER A 68 13.78 -1.92 10.36
N VAL A 69 14.11 -0.61 10.38
CA VAL A 69 15.36 -0.20 10.99
C VAL A 69 15.14 -0.32 12.48
N ALA A 70 15.69 -1.41 13.00
CA ALA A 70 15.72 -1.71 14.40
C ALA A 70 16.42 -0.56 15.15
N THR A 71 15.82 -0.21 16.27
CA THR A 71 16.48 0.28 17.47
C THR A 71 17.12 1.67 17.36
N PHE A 72 16.43 2.65 17.95
CA PHE A 72 17.07 3.83 18.50
C PHE A 72 18.05 3.38 19.60
N GLN A 73 19.31 3.12 19.22
CA GLN A 73 20.37 2.78 20.15
C GLN A 73 20.75 4.05 20.92
N LEU A 74 20.33 4.16 22.18
CA LEU A 74 20.87 5.13 23.12
C LEU A 74 22.39 4.93 23.22
N PRO A 75 23.23 5.96 23.03
CA PRO A 75 24.61 5.85 23.43
C PRO A 75 24.67 5.90 24.96
N ALA A 76 24.79 4.72 25.58
CA ALA A 76 25.42 4.61 26.88
C ALA A 76 26.90 5.01 26.72
N ARG A 77 27.25 6.21 27.18
CA ARG A 77 28.64 6.52 27.53
C ARG A 77 28.71 7.10 28.93
N MET A 78 28.96 6.20 29.88
CA MET A 78 29.72 6.48 31.09
C MET A 78 31.19 6.73 30.72
N GLY A 79 31.84 7.66 31.42
CA GLY A 79 33.28 7.98 31.36
C GLY A 79 33.47 9.46 31.71
N SER A 80 33.54 9.84 32.99
CA SER A 80 34.67 9.71 33.94
C SER A 80 35.85 10.62 33.60
N LYS A 81 36.11 11.56 34.53
CA LYS A 81 37.30 12.41 34.75
C LYS A 81 37.63 13.42 33.66
N PHE A 82 37.51 14.72 33.99
CA PHE A 82 38.64 15.62 34.28
C PHE A 82 38.18 16.71 35.24
#